data_AF-A0A6J5YCR6-F1
#
_entry.id   AF-A0A6J5YCR6-F1
#
_cell.length_a   1.000
_cell.length_b   1.000
_cell.length_c   1.000
_cell.angle_alpha   90.00
_cell.angle_beta   90.00
_cell.angle_gamma   90.00
#
_symmetry.space_group_name_H-M   'P 1'
#
loop_
_entity.id
_entity.type
_entity.pdbx_description
1 polymer ?
#
loop_
_entity_poly.entity_id
_entity_poly.type
_entity_poly.pdbx_seq_one_letter_code
_entity_poly.pdbx_strand_id
1 'polypeptide(L)'
;MKGSKGSSCPLSAEPELEETTLSEEDEFLILGCDGLWDVMSSQCAVTIARKELMLHNDPERCSRELVREALKRNTCDNLTVVVVCFSSDPPPLLEIPKLKFKRSISAEGLNLLQEVLDSKS
;
A
#
# COMPACT_ATOMS: atom_id res chain seq x y z
N MET A 1 -18.73 17.27 -33.16
CA MET A 1 -19.22 16.25 -34.12
C MET A 1 -19.81 15.11 -33.32
N LYS A 2 -21.14 14.98 -33.27
CA LYS A 2 -21.82 13.85 -32.62
C LYS A 2 -21.95 12.76 -33.69
N GLY A 3 -21.21 11.67 -33.54
CA GLY A 3 -21.24 10.55 -34.48
C GLY A 3 -22.66 10.04 -34.68
N SER A 4 -22.97 9.57 -35.90
CA SER A 4 -24.24 8.92 -36.24
C SER A 4 -24.56 7.80 -35.25
N LYS A 5 -25.82 7.75 -34.78
CA LYS A 5 -26.30 6.66 -33.92
C LYS A 5 -26.06 5.31 -34.61
N GLY A 6 -25.06 4.56 -34.13
CA GLY A 6 -24.59 3.32 -34.73
C GLY A 6 -23.07 3.16 -34.82
N SER A 7 -22.29 4.23 -34.59
CA SER A 7 -20.83 4.08 -34.40
C SER A 7 -20.52 3.67 -32.96
N SER A 8 -19.82 2.56 -32.74
CA SER A 8 -19.26 2.21 -31.43
C SER A 8 -18.37 3.37 -30.93
N CYS A 9 -18.86 4.14 -29.97
CA CYS A 9 -18.08 5.18 -29.33
C CYS A 9 -16.98 4.50 -28.50
N PRO A 10 -15.69 4.89 -28.61
CA PRO A 10 -14.64 4.32 -27.77
C PRO A 10 -14.80 4.71 -26.28
N LEU A 11 -15.66 5.68 -26.00
CA LEU A 11 -15.98 6.14 -24.65
C LEU A 11 -17.36 5.59 -24.25
N SER A 12 -17.38 4.79 -23.19
CA SER A 12 -18.59 4.32 -22.54
C SER A 12 -18.81 5.08 -21.23
N ALA A 13 -20.08 5.26 -20.85
CA ALA A 13 -20.47 5.74 -19.52
C ALA A 13 -20.97 4.58 -18.62
N GLU A 14 -20.92 3.35 -19.12
CA GLU A 14 -21.27 2.15 -18.35
C GLU A 14 -20.11 1.80 -17.42
N PRO A 15 -20.34 1.70 -16.10
CA PRO A 15 -19.29 1.34 -15.15
C PRO A 15 -19.01 -0.17 -15.16
N GLU A 16 -17.82 -0.54 -14.72
CA GLU A 16 -17.54 -1.90 -14.26
C GLU A 16 -18.08 -2.05 -12.82
N LEU A 17 -18.76 -3.17 -12.55
CA LEU A 17 -19.32 -3.48 -11.24
C LEU A 17 -18.70 -4.78 -10.73
N GLU A 18 -18.14 -4.71 -9.53
CA GLU A 18 -17.64 -5.86 -8.79
C GLU A 18 -18.21 -5.82 -7.37
N GLU A 19 -18.61 -6.98 -6.86
CA GLU A 19 -19.11 -7.15 -5.50
C GLU A 19 -18.18 -8.10 -4.74
N THR A 20 -17.81 -7.72 -3.52
CA THR A 20 -16.96 -8.54 -2.65
C THR A 20 -17.59 -8.62 -1.27
N THR A 21 -17.67 -9.83 -0.71
CA THR A 21 -18.14 -10.04 0.65
C THR A 21 -16.98 -9.81 1.62
N LEU A 22 -17.15 -8.87 2.56
CA LEU A 22 -16.16 -8.61 3.59
C LEU A 22 -16.06 -9.78 4.58
N SER A 23 -14.84 -10.08 4.97
CA SER A 23 -14.46 -11.03 6.00
C SER A 23 -13.85 -10.30 7.20
N GLU A 24 -13.61 -11.02 8.30
CA GLU A 24 -12.91 -10.47 9.47
C GLU A 24 -11.42 -10.16 9.18
N GLU A 25 -10.87 -10.68 8.08
CA GLU A 25 -9.49 -10.45 7.66
C GLU A 25 -9.33 -9.13 6.87
N ASP A 26 -10.43 -8.54 6.41
CA ASP A 26 -10.41 -7.29 5.65
C ASP A 26 -10.21 -6.09 6.59
N GLU A 27 -9.06 -5.44 6.49
CA GLU A 27 -8.67 -4.37 7.43
C GLU A 27 -9.20 -2.98 7.01
N PHE A 28 -9.03 -2.61 5.74
CA PHE A 28 -9.39 -1.30 5.21
C PHE A 28 -9.48 -1.27 3.67
N LEU A 29 -10.11 -0.23 3.13
CA LEU A 29 -10.17 0.10 1.70
C LEU A 29 -9.51 1.46 1.43
N ILE A 30 -8.71 1.52 0.35
CA ILE A 30 -8.15 2.77 -0.18
C ILE A 30 -8.81 3.06 -1.52
N LEU A 31 -9.43 4.23 -1.64
CA LEU A 31 -9.88 4.78 -2.92
C LEU A 31 -9.01 5.99 -3.25
N GLY A 32 -8.52 6.07 -4.48
CA GLY A 32 -7.69 7.19 -4.94
C GLY A 32 -7.84 7.44 -6.42
N CYS A 33 -7.61 8.68 -6.85
CA CYS A 33 -7.47 9.02 -8.27
C CYS A 33 -6.11 8.59 -8.83
N ASP A 34 -5.96 8.69 -10.15
CA ASP A 34 -4.70 8.46 -10.89
C ASP A 34 -3.51 9.21 -10.30
N GLY A 35 -3.68 10.45 -9.85
CA GLY A 35 -2.60 11.21 -9.20
C GLY A 35 -1.92 10.49 -8.03
N LEU A 36 -2.62 9.58 -7.34
CA LEU A 36 -2.04 8.69 -6.32
C LEU A 36 -1.31 7.49 -6.96
N TRP A 37 -2.00 6.81 -7.88
CA TRP A 37 -1.57 5.52 -8.44
C TRP A 37 -0.48 5.64 -9.50
N ASP A 38 -0.34 6.81 -10.14
CA ASP A 38 0.72 7.11 -11.10
C ASP A 38 2.11 7.12 -10.45
N VAL A 39 2.19 7.40 -9.15
CA VAL A 39 3.46 7.53 -8.41
C VAL A 39 3.64 6.47 -7.32
N MET A 40 2.65 5.58 -7.15
CA MET A 40 2.66 4.58 -6.08
C MET A 40 1.90 3.32 -6.47
N SER A 41 2.52 2.15 -6.28
CA SER A 41 1.84 0.87 -6.44
C SER A 41 0.83 0.60 -5.34
N SER A 42 -0.16 -0.25 -5.61
CA SER A 42 -1.17 -0.68 -4.63
C SER A 42 -0.52 -1.21 -3.34
N GLN A 43 0.51 -2.06 -3.46
CA GLN A 43 1.21 -2.62 -2.31
C GLN A 43 1.96 -1.56 -1.48
N CYS A 44 2.53 -0.54 -2.14
CA CYS A 44 3.19 0.56 -1.44
C CYS A 44 2.17 1.37 -0.63
N ALA A 45 1.02 1.69 -1.22
CA ALA A 45 -0.07 2.38 -0.53
C ALA A 45 -0.60 1.58 0.66
N VAL A 46 -0.87 0.28 0.47
CA VAL A 46 -1.29 -0.63 1.55
C VAL A 46 -0.27 -0.67 2.68
N THR A 47 1.02 -0.73 2.37
CA THR A 47 2.09 -0.76 3.39
C THR A 47 2.12 0.52 4.24
N ILE A 48 1.97 1.68 3.60
CA ILE A 48 1.92 2.97 4.29
C ILE A 48 0.64 3.07 5.12
N ALA A 49 -0.50 2.77 4.51
CA ALA A 49 -1.80 2.88 5.16
C ALA A 49 -1.88 1.99 6.39
N ARG A 50 -1.52 0.71 6.24
CA ARG A 50 -1.52 -0.25 7.33
C ARG A 50 -0.60 0.19 8.46
N LYS A 51 0.61 0.71 8.16
CA LYS A 51 1.53 1.25 9.16
C LYS A 51 0.92 2.43 9.92
N GLU A 52 0.32 3.40 9.23
CA GLU A 52 -0.28 4.58 9.87
C GLU A 52 -1.51 4.19 10.72
N LEU A 53 -2.36 3.29 10.22
CA LEU A 53 -3.51 2.79 10.95
C LEU A 53 -3.12 1.98 12.18
N MET A 54 -2.06 1.17 12.12
CA MET A 54 -1.52 0.48 13.30
C MET A 54 -1.04 1.45 14.38
N LEU A 55 -0.50 2.61 13.98
CA LEU A 55 0.07 3.59 14.92
C LEU A 55 -0.99 4.48 15.57
N HIS A 56 -2.04 4.84 14.82
CA HIS A 56 -2.93 5.92 15.20
C HIS A 56 -4.41 5.56 15.11
N ASN A 57 -4.77 4.51 14.38
CA ASN A 57 -6.14 4.09 14.10
C ASN A 57 -7.03 5.23 13.60
N ASP A 58 -6.47 6.12 12.77
CA ASP A 58 -7.12 7.33 12.28
C ASP A 58 -7.11 7.34 10.73
N PRO A 59 -8.25 7.09 10.07
CA PRO A 59 -8.34 7.03 8.61
C PRO A 59 -8.10 8.40 7.95
N GLU A 60 -8.45 9.51 8.59
CA GLU A 60 -8.23 10.84 8.04
C GLU A 60 -6.74 11.20 8.08
N ARG A 61 -6.05 10.82 9.15
CA ARG A 61 -4.59 10.94 9.21
C ARG A 61 -3.91 10.04 8.19
N CYS A 62 -4.37 8.80 8.05
CA CYS A 62 -3.85 7.86 7.07
C CYS A 62 -3.98 8.41 5.64
N SER A 63 -5.15 8.94 5.26
CA SER A 63 -5.35 9.52 3.92
C SER A 63 -4.44 10.72 3.66
N ARG A 64 -4.24 11.60 4.65
CA ARG A 64 -3.28 12.70 4.55
C ARG A 64 -1.85 12.21 4.34
N GLU A 65 -1.44 11.12 4.98
CA GLU A 65 -0.09 10.59 4.79
C GLU A 65 0.11 9.98 3.39
N LEU A 66 -0.91 9.30 2.85
CA LEU A 66 -0.88 8.83 1.46
C LEU A 66 -0.75 10.00 0.47
N VAL A 67 -1.48 11.09 0.70
CA VAL A 67 -1.35 12.33 -0.09
C VAL A 67 0.05 12.93 0.03
N ARG A 68 0.59 13.05 1.24
CA ARG A 68 1.95 13.57 1.46
C ARG A 68 2.99 12.72 0.76
N GLU A 69 2.84 11.40 0.78
CA GLU A 69 3.77 10.52 0.13
C GLU A 69 3.70 10.62 -1.40
N ALA A 70 2.51 10.77 -1.99
CA ALA A 70 2.37 11.04 -3.42
C ALA A 70 3.04 12.36 -3.82
N LEU A 71 2.88 13.42 -3.02
CA LEU A 71 3.55 14.70 -3.23
C LEU A 71 5.08 14.59 -3.15
N LYS A 72 5.61 13.85 -2.17
CA LYS A 72 7.07 13.58 -2.07
C LYS A 72 7.61 12.85 -3.30
N ARG A 73 6.76 12.06 -3.97
CA ARG A 73 7.09 11.35 -5.22
C ARG A 73 6.86 12.18 -6.47
N ASN A 74 6.59 13.49 -6.30
CA ASN A 74 6.43 14.47 -7.37
C ASN A 74 5.27 14.13 -8.32
N THR A 75 4.13 13.71 -7.76
CA THR A 75 2.87 13.73 -8.53
C THR A 75 2.57 15.16 -8.99
N CYS A 76 2.12 15.29 -10.23
CA CYS A 76 1.80 16.56 -10.86
C CYS A 76 0.29 16.74 -11.10
N ASP A 77 -0.53 15.80 -10.61
CA ASP A 77 -1.98 15.81 -10.79
C ASP A 77 -2.72 16.21 -9.50
N ASN A 78 -4.03 16.37 -9.61
CA ASN A 78 -4.94 16.48 -8.48
C ASN A 78 -4.89 15.19 -7.65
N LEU A 79 -4.95 15.36 -6.32
CA LEU A 79 -4.89 14.25 -5.38
C LEU A 79 -6.17 14.19 -4.56
N THR A 80 -6.84 13.04 -4.64
CA THR A 80 -7.95 12.67 -3.76
C THR A 80 -7.70 11.26 -3.24
N VAL A 81 -7.78 11.09 -1.93
CA VAL A 81 -7.63 9.78 -1.26
C VAL A 81 -8.70 9.64 -0.19
N VAL A 82 -9.40 8.51 -0.19
CA VAL A 82 -10.36 8.10 0.85
C VAL A 82 -9.87 6.79 1.46
N VAL A 83 -9.87 6.73 2.78
CA VAL A 83 -9.55 5.51 3.54
C VAL A 83 -10.76 5.14 4.36
N VAL A 84 -11.20 3.89 4.25
CA VAL A 84 -12.31 3.32 5.03
C VAL A 84 -11.77 2.17 5.86
N CYS A 85 -11.92 2.24 7.18
CA CYS A 85 -11.58 1.15 8.09
C CYS A 85 -12.82 0.30 8.35
N PHE A 86 -12.69 -1.03 8.29
CA PHE A 86 -13.81 -1.94 8.53
C PHE A 86 -13.95 -2.34 10.00
N SER A 87 -12.90 -2.11 10.80
CA SER A 87 -12.92 -2.30 12.26
C SER A 87 -12.71 -0.98 12.99
N SER A 88 -13.22 -0.92 14.24
CA SER A 88 -12.90 0.15 15.18
C SER A 88 -11.54 -0.04 15.85
N ASP A 89 -10.97 -1.24 15.77
CA ASP A 89 -9.66 -1.55 16.31
C ASP A 89 -8.57 -1.37 15.23
N PRO A 90 -7.34 -0.96 15.61
CA PRO A 90 -6.24 -0.88 14.67
C PRO A 90 -5.90 -2.25 14.08
N PRO A 91 -5.36 -2.30 12.85
CA PRO A 91 -4.86 -3.54 12.28
C PRO A 91 -3.87 -4.24 13.23
N PRO A 92 -3.97 -5.57 13.40
CA PRO A 92 -3.09 -6.27 14.32
C PRO A 92 -1.63 -6.22 13.85
N LEU A 93 -0.71 -6.28 14.82
CA LEU A 93 0.69 -6.56 14.51
C LEU A 93 0.75 -7.90 13.79
N LEU A 94 1.34 -7.94 12.59
CA LEU A 94 1.59 -9.20 11.92
C LEU A 94 2.58 -9.98 12.79
N GLU A 95 2.09 -11.02 13.45
CA GLU A 95 2.95 -12.03 14.02
C GLU A 95 3.62 -12.74 12.86
N ILE A 96 4.78 -12.24 12.42
CA ILE A 96 5.66 -13.03 11.56
C ILE A 96 5.97 -14.27 12.39
N PRO A 97 5.55 -15.48 11.97
CA PRO A 97 5.95 -16.68 12.67
C PRO A 97 7.46 -16.60 12.75
N LYS A 98 8.01 -16.53 13.97
CA LYS A 98 9.46 -16.56 14.16
C LYS A 98 9.90 -17.88 13.54
N LEU A 99 10.35 -17.82 12.28
CA LEU A 99 11.05 -18.91 11.65
C LEU A 99 12.19 -19.18 12.61
N LYS A 100 12.07 -20.28 13.37
CA LYS A 100 13.14 -20.80 14.20
C LYS A 100 14.18 -21.37 13.23
N PHE A 101 14.76 -20.50 12.41
CA PHE A 101 16.02 -20.79 11.79
C PHE A 101 16.97 -20.94 12.97
N LYS A 102 17.35 -22.18 13.28
CA LYS A 102 18.59 -22.40 14.02
C LYS A 102 19.62 -21.64 13.20
N ARG A 103 20.17 -20.55 13.75
CA ARG A 103 21.27 -19.81 13.14
C ARG A 103 22.45 -20.78 13.07
N SER A 104 22.51 -21.63 12.05
CA SER A 104 23.66 -22.45 11.74
C SER A 104 24.51 -21.67 10.74
N ILE A 105 25.03 -20.52 11.19
CA ILE A 105 26.20 -19.96 10.53
C ILE A 105 27.38 -20.72 11.13
N SER A 106 28.20 -21.34 10.28
CA SER A 106 29.41 -22.00 10.75
C SER A 106 30.40 -20.96 11.31
N ALA A 107 31.40 -21.40 12.08
CA ALA A 107 32.41 -20.47 12.59
C ALA A 107 33.12 -19.72 11.45
N GLU A 108 33.30 -20.38 10.31
CA GLU A 108 33.87 -19.80 9.09
C GLU A 108 32.94 -18.72 8.50
N GLY A 109 31.63 -18.99 8.45
CA GLY A 109 30.65 -18.01 7.96
C GLY A 109 30.57 -16.75 8.84
N LEU A 110 30.80 -16.88 10.16
CA LEU A 110 30.87 -15.74 11.07
C LEU A 110 32.14 -14.92 10.85
N ASN A 111 33.29 -15.57 10.68
CA ASN A 111 34.56 -14.88 10.44
C ASN A 111 34.54 -14.09 9.12
N LEU A 112 33.97 -14.65 8.06
CA LEU A 112 33.79 -13.96 6.78
C LEU A 112 32.96 -12.67 6.90
N LEU A 113 31.86 -12.71 7.67
CA LEU A 113 31.04 -11.52 7.91
C LEU A 113 31.79 -10.47 8.72
N GLN A 114 32.60 -10.90 9.69
CA GLN A 114 33.41 -10.01 10.51
C GLN A 114 34.52 -9.33 9.71
N GLU A 115 35.23 -10.07 8.86
CA GLU A 115 36.22 -9.50 7.93
C GLU A 115 35.59 -8.46 6.98
N VAL A 116 34.37 -8.72 6.49
CA VAL A 116 33.66 -7.77 5.62
C VAL A 116 33.24 -6.50 6.37
N LEU A 117 32.87 -6.61 7.64
CA LEU A 117 32.53 -5.44 8.47
C LEU A 117 33.76 -4.62 8.82
N ASP A 118 34.85 -5.29 9.19
CA ASP A 118 36.10 -4.65 9.59
C ASP A 118 36.80 -3.99 8.38
N SER A 119 36.63 -4.55 7.16
CA SER A 119 37.17 -3.96 5.92
C SER A 119 36.45 -2.69 5.44
N LYS A 120 35.33 -2.31 6.06
CA LYS A 120 34.61 -1.06 5.77
C LYS A 120 34.79 0.04 6.83
N SER A 121 35.74 -0.15 7.75
CA SER A 121 36.11 0.81 8.80
C SER A 121 37.43 1.50 8.49
#